data_AF-A0A5K0X512-F1
#
_entry.id   AF-A0A5K0X512-F1
#
_cell.length_a   1.000
_cell.length_b   1.000
_cell.length_c   1.000
_cell.angle_alpha   90.00
_cell.angle_beta   90.00
_cell.angle_gamma   90.00
#
_symmetry.space_group_name_H-M   'P 1'
#
loop_
_entity.id
_entity.type
_entity.pdbx_description
1 polymer ?
#
loop_
_entity_poly.entity_id
_entity_poly.type
_entity_poly.pdbx_seq_one_letter_code
_entity_poly.pdbx_strand_id
1 'polypeptide(L)' 'MAALGSFIFSVLFLLVTIIDSSSSLWSNYYYTSCPQAHTIIKAGVQEAVKKEARMGASLLRLHFHDCF' A
#
# COMPACT_ATOMS: atom_id res chain seq x y z
N MET A 1 3.64 29.70 34.67
CA MET A 1 4.55 29.29 33.57
C MET A 1 4.52 27.78 33.32
N ALA A 2 4.65 26.92 34.34
CA ALA A 2 4.61 25.46 34.18
C ALA A 2 3.28 24.88 33.61
N ALA A 3 2.13 25.41 34.05
CA ALA A 3 0.82 24.95 33.56
C ALA A 3 0.57 25.26 32.08
N LEU A 4 1.07 26.41 31.60
CA LEU A 4 0.98 26.80 30.19
C LEU A 4 1.85 25.91 29.30
N GLY A 5 3.06 25.57 29.76
CA GLY A 5 3.95 24.64 29.08
C GLY A 5 3.38 23.22 29.00
N SER A 6 2.76 22.73 30.08
CA SER A 6 2.09 21.43 30.11
C SER A 6 0.88 21.37 29.17
N PHE A 7 0.08 22.44 29.12
CA PHE A 7 -1.06 22.54 28.20
C PHE A 7 -0.62 22.56 26.73
N ILE A 8 0.41 23.34 26.40
CA ILE A 8 0.99 23.37 25.05
C ILE A 8 1.52 21.99 24.65
N PHE A 9 2.20 21.30 25.56
CA PHE A 9 2.73 19.95 25.32
C PHE A 9 1.61 18.92 25.09
N SER A 10 0.55 18.98 25.89
CA SER A 10 -0.62 18.11 25.73
C SER A 10 -1.36 18.34 24.40
N VAL A 11 -1.50 19.61 23.98
CA VAL A 11 -2.11 19.97 22.69
C VAL A 11 -1.23 19.51 21.51
N LEU A 12 0.08 19.69 21.61
CA LEU A 12 1.03 19.24 20.59
C LEU A 12 1.03 17.71 20.45
N PHE A 13 0.97 16.99 21.57
CA PHE A 13 0.88 15.53 21.59
C PHE A 13 -0.42 15.03 20.94
N LEU A 14 -1.55 15.67 21.25
CA LEU A 14 -2.85 15.35 20.63
C LEU A 14 -2.82 15.59 19.10
N LEU A 15 -2.19 16.68 18.65
CA LEU A 15 -2.03 17.02 17.23
C LEU A 15 -1.19 16.01 16.43
N VAL A 16 -0.23 15.35 17.07
CA VAL A 16 0.59 14.30 16.41
C VAL A 16 -0.20 13.00 16.23
N THR A 17 -1.13 12.69 17.13
CA THR A 17 -1.92 11.43 17.07
C THR A 17 -3.00 11.40 15.99
N ILE A 18 -3.37 12.55 15.41
CA ILE A 18 -4.39 12.65 14.35
C ILE A 18 -3.82 12.48 12.94
N ILE A 19 -2.51 12.33 12.80
CA ILE A 19 -1.84 12.16 11.51
C ILE A 19 -1.95 10.68 11.11
N ASP A 20 -3.09 10.31 10.53
CA ASP A 20 -3.24 9.02 9.87
C ASP A 20 -2.39 9.01 8.60
N SER A 21 -1.35 8.18 8.57
CA SER A 21 -0.51 7.97 7.39
C SER A 21 -1.18 7.00 6.41
N SER A 22 -2.45 7.24 6.08
CA SER A 22 -3.13 6.53 5.00
C SER A 22 -2.59 7.03 3.67
N SER A 23 -1.50 6.40 3.20
CA SER A 23 -1.06 6.58 1.82
C SER A 23 -2.20 6.19 0.90
N SER A 24 -2.83 7.18 0.27
CA SER A 24 -3.98 6.95 -0.58
C SER A 24 -3.55 6.15 -1.81
N LEU A 25 -4.05 4.91 -1.92
CA LEU A 25 -3.85 4.09 -3.09
C LEU A 25 -4.67 4.65 -4.25
N TRP A 26 -4.10 4.62 -5.45
CA TRP A 26 -4.79 5.07 -6.65
C TRP A 26 -4.57 4.09 -7.80
N SER A 27 -5.62 3.80 -8.57
CA SER A 27 -5.59 2.77 -9.62
C SER A 27 -4.59 3.08 -10.74
N ASN A 28 -4.32 4.36 -11.00
CA ASN A 28 -3.41 4.83 -12.05
C ASN A 28 -2.09 5.36 -11.49
N TYR A 29 -1.66 4.91 -10.31
CA TYR A 29 -0.44 5.37 -9.66
C TYR A 29 0.80 5.35 -10.58
N TYR A 30 0.92 4.34 -11.43
CA TYR A 30 2.06 4.17 -12.35
C TYR A 30 1.87 4.85 -13.72
N TYR A 31 0.82 5.62 -13.95
CA TYR A 31 0.51 6.17 -15.28
C TYR A 31 1.64 7.02 -15.87
N THR A 32 2.33 7.81 -15.04
CA THR A 32 3.44 8.67 -15.47
C THR A 32 4.80 7.99 -15.39
N SER A 33 5.04 7.21 -14.34
CA SER A 33 6.36 6.61 -14.06
C SER A 33 6.59 5.30 -14.82
N CYS A 34 5.55 4.49 -15.03
CA CYS A 34 5.62 3.23 -15.75
C CYS A 34 4.24 2.88 -16.36
N PRO A 35 3.84 3.53 -17.47
CA PRO A 35 2.51 3.38 -18.06
C PRO A 35 2.18 1.95 -18.50
N GLN A 36 3.21 1.12 -18.74
CA GLN A 36 3.03 -0.26 -19.18
C GLN A 36 3.04 -1.28 -18.03
N ALA A 37 3.18 -0.85 -16.77
CA ALA A 37 3.30 -1.74 -15.61
C ALA A 37 2.17 -2.80 -15.57
N HIS A 38 0.91 -2.37 -15.65
CA HIS A 38 -0.23 -3.28 -15.60
C HIS A 38 -0.24 -4.27 -16.77
N THR A 39 0.10 -3.81 -17.99
CA THR A 39 0.14 -4.68 -19.18
C THR A 39 1.24 -5.73 -19.08
N ILE A 40 2.43 -5.34 -18.62
CA ILE A 40 3.58 -6.25 -18.44
C ILE A 40 3.27 -7.30 -17.39
N ILE A 41 2.76 -6.88 -16.22
CA ILE A 41 2.39 -7.80 -15.13
C ILE A 41 1.31 -8.78 -15.60
N LYS A 42 0.26 -8.29 -16.28
CA LYS A 42 -0.81 -9.14 -16.79
C LYS A 42 -0.30 -10.19 -17.79
N ALA A 43 0.57 -9.80 -18.72
CA ALA A 43 1.16 -10.73 -19.68
C ALA A 43 1.98 -11.83 -18.98
N GLY A 44 2.85 -11.45 -18.03
CA GLY A 44 3.65 -12.41 -17.28
C GLY A 44 2.82 -13.38 -16.42
N VAL A 45 1.77 -12.87 -15.75
CA VAL A 45 0.84 -13.71 -14.99
C VAL A 45 0.09 -14.67 -15.93
N GLN A 46 -0.38 -14.19 -17.09
CA GLN A 46 -1.06 -15.04 -18.07
C GLN A 46 -0.15 -16.15 -18.60
N GLU A 47 1.13 -15.85 -18.89
CA GLU A 47 2.10 -16.84 -19.32
C GLU A 47 2.35 -17.89 -18.23
N ALA A 48 2.56 -17.46 -16.98
CA ALA A 48 2.78 -18.37 -15.85
C ALA A 48 1.59 -19.29 -15.60
N VAL A 49 0.36 -18.76 -15.68
CA VAL A 49 -0.87 -19.55 -15.52
C VAL A 49 -1.10 -20.51 -16.69
N LYS A 50 -0.78 -20.10 -17.93
CA LYS A 50 -0.84 -20.99 -19.09
C LYS A 50 0.15 -22.15 -18.96
N LYS A 51 1.34 -21.90 -18.40
CA LYS A 51 2.35 -22.92 -18.16
C LYS A 51 1.95 -23.87 -17.03
N GLU A 52 1.41 -23.35 -15.94
CA GLU A 52 0.90 -24.13 -14.80
C GLU A 52 -0.35 -23.45 -14.21
N ALA A 53 -1.52 -24.08 -14.39
CA ALA A 53 -2.80 -23.49 -13.97
C ALA A 53 -2.85 -23.16 -12.46
N ARG A 54 -2.15 -23.93 -11.62
CA ARG A 54 -2.08 -23.71 -10.16
C ARG A 54 -1.43 -22.37 -9.80
N MET A 55 -0.62 -21.78 -10.68
CA MET A 55 0.09 -20.53 -10.40
C MET A 55 -0.84 -19.36 -10.08
N GLY A 56 -2.06 -19.33 -10.63
CA GLY A 56 -3.04 -18.29 -10.29
C GLY A 56 -3.41 -18.33 -8.80
N ALA A 57 -3.67 -19.53 -8.27
CA ALA A 57 -3.96 -19.72 -6.85
C ALA A 57 -2.74 -19.46 -5.96
N SER A 58 -1.54 -19.87 -6.41
CA SER A 58 -0.28 -19.62 -5.68
C SER A 58 -0.01 -18.12 -5.50
N LEU A 59 -0.17 -17.31 -6.56
CA LEU A 59 0.06 -15.87 -6.50
C LEU A 59 -0.97 -15.16 -5.60
N LEU A 60 -2.23 -15.58 -5.65
CA LEU A 60 -3.27 -15.05 -4.75
C LEU A 60 -2.96 -15.37 -3.28
N ARG A 61 -2.54 -16.61 -3.01
CA ARG A 61 -2.13 -17.02 -1.65
C ARG A 61 -0.91 -16.24 -1.16
N LEU A 62 0.07 -15.99 -2.04
CA LEU A 62 1.25 -15.20 -1.69
C LEU A 62 0.85 -13.78 -1.26
N HIS A 63 0.01 -13.10 -2.04
CA HIS A 63 -0.48 -11.76 -1.68
C HIS A 63 -1.20 -11.75 -0.32
N PHE A 64 -2.06 -12.75 -0.07
CA PHE A 64 -2.72 -12.89 1.23
C PHE A 64 -1.72 -13.07 2.38
N HIS A 65 -0.68 -13.90 2.21
CA HIS A 65 0.33 -14.19 3.23
C HIS A 65 1.32 -13.04 3.46
N ASP A 66 1.49 -12.12 2.50
CA ASP A 66 2.31 -10.92 2.69
C ASP A 66 1.55 -9.81 3.43
N CYS A 67 0.22 -9.76 3.27
CA CYS A 67 -0.61 -8.70 3.85
C CYS A 67 -1.24 -9.05 5.21
N PHE A 68 -1.41 -10.33 5.52
CA PHE A 68 -1.95 -10.82 6.80
C PHE A 68 -0.87 -11.59 7.56
#